data_AF-A0A2V6MGC4-F1
#
_entry.id   AF-A0A2V6MGC4-F1
#
_cell.length_a   1.000
_cell.length_b   1.000
_cell.length_c   1.000
_cell.angle_alpha   90.00
_cell.angle_beta   90.00
_cell.angle_gamma   90.00
#
_symmetry.space_group_name_H-M   'P 1'
#
loop_
_entity.id
_entity.type
_entity.pdbx_description
1 polymer ?
#
loop_
_entity_poly.entity_id
_entity_poly.type
_entity_poly.pdbx_seq_one_letter_code
_entity_poly.pdbx_strand_id
1 'polypeptide(L)'
;IHQPSSKLFQMFHKAILLDKGGRLVFFGTPTEMLRYFAEAEHQHQFGADLGACAACGTTRPEFIFDVLETPLRDLSGDIIYEENNRGQLIPARRYAPEFWRDKYEAFRLIQDVKQVSLRKEPVAPLPSAPPQRKKRVPFRWHDEWTQLRTLLKRAFISKLRNRGNLVITIGVAPVLAFLIASLLRYSDSGTYDFASAYHIPTFLFLTLIVAMFLGLTNSADDIIRDRVVLQRERNLNVRLPYYIFAKTTSLGVFALLQCVLFVFIGNYILEIRGMFWIYLGIVFITAMGGVALGLVVSSLVSDPKTAANIVPLVLIPQIIMGGALIKYEDMNRNLALVYTFTRWFSEHPNKEQNKKMDSKLQVPFICQFIAMRWSYEEMIVAQAKLNPVTRRQDRTQREIDRIVARHDTRPESRRRLNDLKDTLAMLSGLEAKTPDDLDRYLGVIDQVLDGKQPFDRSQFKDANGPVTAETLYLNQKVSDLISNAEMEQSDYRSGGKPNVFFGQYKQYFGMKVDVFVFNTIVLIGSSLALLGLLHWILRRQLEVRRT
;
A
#
# COMPACT_ATOMS: atom_id res chain seq x y z
N ILE A 1 38.10 -12.76 0.24
CA ILE A 1 38.53 -12.16 -1.05
C ILE A 1 38.82 -13.31 -1.98
N HIS A 2 38.26 -13.33 -3.19
CA HIS A 2 38.34 -14.51 -4.06
C HIS A 2 39.72 -14.68 -4.70
N GLN A 3 40.29 -13.61 -5.27
CA GLN A 3 41.62 -13.62 -5.90
C GLN A 3 42.34 -12.29 -5.59
N PRO A 4 43.13 -12.22 -4.50
CA PRO A 4 43.90 -11.03 -4.19
C PRO A 4 45.12 -10.94 -5.12
N SER A 5 45.41 -9.75 -5.64
CA SER A 5 46.71 -9.50 -6.27
C SER A 5 47.84 -9.58 -5.23
N SER A 6 49.08 -9.87 -5.65
CA SER A 6 50.23 -9.94 -4.73
C SER A 6 50.38 -8.68 -3.87
N LYS A 7 50.17 -7.50 -4.47
CA LYS A 7 50.20 -6.22 -3.77
C LYS A 7 49.12 -6.12 -2.69
N LEU A 8 47.88 -6.53 -2.98
CA LEU A 8 46.78 -6.52 -2.01
C LEU A 8 47.01 -7.56 -0.90
N PHE A 9 47.54 -8.72 -1.24
CA PHE A 9 47.81 -9.79 -0.29
C PHE A 9 48.83 -9.38 0.78
N GLN A 10 49.89 -8.67 0.39
CA GLN A 10 50.88 -8.14 1.31
C GLN A 10 50.34 -7.01 2.21
N MET A 11 49.20 -6.39 1.89
CA MET A 11 48.56 -5.38 2.74
C MET A 11 47.76 -5.97 3.91
N PHE A 12 47.53 -7.28 3.96
CA PHE A 12 46.78 -7.89 5.05
C PHE A 12 47.64 -8.02 6.32
N HIS A 13 47.12 -7.53 7.45
CA HIS A 13 47.73 -7.77 8.77
C HIS A 13 47.67 -9.24 9.16
N LYS A 14 46.55 -9.90 8.85
CA LYS A 14 46.33 -11.33 9.05
C LYS A 14 45.54 -11.89 7.87
N ALA A 15 45.88 -13.10 7.47
CA ALA A 15 45.18 -13.89 6.48
C ALA A 15 44.66 -15.17 7.13
N ILE A 16 43.39 -15.47 6.87
CA ILE A 16 42.74 -16.73 7.23
C ILE A 16 42.40 -17.45 5.93
N LEU A 17 42.76 -18.73 5.86
CA LEU A 17 42.45 -19.56 4.71
C LEU A 17 41.57 -20.72 5.14
N LEU A 18 40.42 -20.84 4.46
CA LEU A 18 39.45 -21.91 4.66
C LEU A 18 39.39 -22.74 3.37
N ASP A 19 39.57 -24.04 3.49
CA ASP A 19 39.40 -24.98 2.38
C ASP A 19 37.94 -25.49 2.30
N LYS A 20 37.64 -26.32 1.28
CA LYS A 20 36.35 -26.99 1.07
C LYS A 20 35.82 -27.59 2.38
N GLY A 21 34.53 -27.40 2.64
CA GLY A 21 33.89 -27.83 3.89
C GLY A 21 34.13 -26.89 5.08
N GLY A 22 34.69 -25.68 4.86
CA GLY A 22 34.92 -24.70 5.92
C GLY A 22 36.05 -25.07 6.86
N ARG A 23 36.99 -25.91 6.40
CA ARG A 23 38.13 -26.37 7.19
C ARG A 23 39.20 -25.28 7.27
N LEU A 24 39.65 -24.94 8.48
CA LEU A 24 40.73 -23.98 8.67
C LEU A 24 42.07 -24.63 8.31
N VAL A 25 42.75 -24.08 7.31
CA VAL A 25 44.06 -24.61 6.83
C VAL A 25 45.21 -23.66 7.10
N PHE A 26 44.94 -22.38 7.38
CA PHE A 26 45.96 -21.46 7.87
C PHE A 26 45.35 -20.22 8.54
N PHE A 27 46.02 -19.71 9.57
CA PHE A 27 45.79 -18.39 10.16
C PHE A 27 47.11 -17.76 10.63
N GLY A 28 47.42 -16.56 10.15
CA GLY A 28 48.69 -15.87 10.44
C GLY A 28 48.91 -14.67 9.54
N THR A 29 50.15 -14.21 9.41
CA THR A 29 50.53 -13.15 8.45
C THR A 29 50.61 -13.70 7.02
N PRO A 30 50.47 -12.85 5.97
CA PRO A 30 50.65 -13.27 4.58
C PRO A 30 52.00 -13.92 4.30
N THR A 31 53.07 -13.38 4.89
CA THR A 31 54.43 -13.91 4.73
C THR A 31 54.58 -15.29 5.39
N GLU A 32 54.01 -15.48 6.58
CA GLU A 32 53.98 -16.80 7.23
C GLU A 32 53.15 -17.81 6.45
N MET A 33 52.04 -17.38 5.84
CA MET A 33 51.19 -18.25 5.01
C MET A 33 51.97 -18.80 3.83
N LEU A 34 52.66 -17.92 3.08
CA LEU A 34 53.47 -18.33 1.94
C LEU A 34 54.61 -19.26 2.37
N ARG A 35 55.29 -18.96 3.48
CA ARG A 35 56.35 -19.82 4.01
C ARG A 35 55.82 -21.19 4.41
N TYR A 36 54.66 -21.26 5.05
CA TYR A 36 54.01 -22.52 5.45
C TYR A 36 53.68 -23.40 4.25
N PHE A 37 53.08 -22.84 3.20
CA PHE A 37 52.74 -23.60 1.99
C PHE A 37 53.96 -23.95 1.15
N ALA A 38 54.99 -23.09 1.11
CA ALA A 38 56.25 -23.39 0.43
C ALA A 38 57.02 -24.52 1.10
N GLU A 39 57.05 -24.54 2.44
CA GLU A 39 57.62 -25.65 3.22
C GLU A 39 56.80 -26.95 3.02
N ALA A 40 55.46 -26.83 2.95
CA ALA A 40 54.59 -27.97 2.70
C ALA A 40 54.79 -28.57 1.29
N GLU A 41 54.96 -27.76 0.26
CA GLU A 41 55.25 -28.22 -1.10
C GLU A 41 56.61 -28.92 -1.18
N HIS A 42 57.66 -28.31 -0.62
CA HIS A 42 59.02 -28.85 -0.63
C HIS A 42 59.12 -30.23 0.06
N GLN A 43 58.35 -30.45 1.13
CA GLN A 43 58.28 -31.76 1.80
C GLN A 43 57.60 -32.84 0.96
N HIS A 44 56.71 -32.45 0.03
CA HIS A 44 55.80 -33.37 -0.68
C HIS A 44 56.17 -33.57 -2.17
N GLN A 45 56.96 -32.66 -2.73
CA GLN A 45 57.61 -32.74 -4.04
C GLN A 45 59.12 -32.60 -3.83
N PHE A 46 59.83 -33.73 -3.84
CA PHE A 46 61.31 -33.74 -3.74
C PHE A 46 61.92 -32.82 -4.81
N GLY A 47 62.50 -31.69 -4.39
CA GLY A 47 63.34 -30.83 -5.23
C GLY A 47 62.65 -29.73 -6.03
N ALA A 48 61.40 -29.34 -5.73
CA ALA A 48 60.82 -28.12 -6.30
C ALA A 48 61.43 -26.87 -5.63
N ASP A 49 61.90 -25.91 -6.45
CA ASP A 49 62.36 -24.60 -5.98
C ASP A 49 61.20 -23.87 -5.29
N LEU A 50 61.45 -23.39 -4.06
CA LEU A 50 60.49 -22.65 -3.24
C LEU A 50 59.79 -21.58 -4.10
N GLY A 51 58.45 -21.66 -4.23
CA GLY A 51 57.55 -20.92 -5.14
C GLY A 51 57.61 -19.37 -5.19
N ALA A 52 58.80 -18.80 -5.20
CA ALA A 52 59.11 -17.44 -5.60
C ALA A 52 59.31 -17.44 -7.13
N CYS A 53 58.81 -16.41 -7.81
CA CYS A 53 59.13 -16.20 -9.21
C CYS A 53 60.65 -16.03 -9.37
N ALA A 54 61.31 -16.92 -10.12
CA ALA A 54 62.74 -16.88 -10.39
C ALA A 54 63.22 -15.54 -11.01
N ALA A 55 62.32 -14.79 -11.65
CA ALA A 55 62.63 -13.52 -12.30
C ALA A 55 62.48 -12.28 -11.41
N CYS A 56 61.68 -12.31 -10.34
CA CYS A 56 61.34 -11.08 -9.59
C CYS A 56 61.12 -11.25 -8.08
N GLY A 57 61.27 -12.45 -7.52
CA GLY A 57 61.19 -12.69 -6.07
C GLY A 57 59.81 -12.40 -5.44
N THR A 58 58.79 -12.07 -6.23
CA THR A 58 57.44 -11.79 -5.75
C THR A 58 56.66 -13.09 -5.64
N THR A 59 56.16 -13.37 -4.45
CA THR A 59 55.30 -14.53 -4.18
C THR A 59 53.88 -14.23 -4.66
N ARG A 60 53.34 -15.11 -5.51
CA ARG A 60 51.97 -15.02 -6.01
C ARG A 60 51.05 -15.68 -4.98
N PRO A 61 49.97 -15.03 -4.51
CA PRO A 61 48.99 -15.67 -3.62
C PRO A 61 48.34 -16.92 -4.24
N GLU A 62 48.30 -16.99 -5.57
CA GLU A 62 47.84 -18.16 -6.35
C GLU A 62 48.61 -19.44 -6.01
N PHE A 63 49.89 -19.32 -5.67
CA PHE A 63 50.74 -20.43 -5.24
C PHE A 63 50.10 -21.26 -4.12
N ILE A 64 49.43 -20.60 -3.18
CA ILE A 64 48.77 -21.28 -2.06
C ILE A 64 47.65 -22.21 -2.56
N PHE A 65 46.92 -21.80 -3.59
CA PHE A 65 45.88 -22.62 -4.21
C PHE A 65 46.48 -23.72 -5.07
N ASP A 66 47.59 -23.48 -5.77
CA ASP A 66 48.31 -24.52 -6.52
C ASP A 66 48.75 -25.68 -5.59
N VAL A 67 49.22 -25.35 -4.39
CA VAL A 67 49.60 -26.34 -3.37
C VAL A 67 48.37 -27.08 -2.80
N LEU A 68 47.28 -26.37 -2.50
CA LEU A 68 46.06 -26.99 -1.96
C LEU A 68 45.34 -27.88 -2.99
N GLU A 69 45.34 -27.47 -4.26
CA GLU A 69 44.63 -28.12 -5.36
C GLU A 69 45.53 -29.02 -6.22
N THR A 70 46.71 -29.39 -5.71
CA THR A 70 47.64 -30.28 -6.41
C THR A 70 46.90 -31.54 -6.89
N PRO A 71 46.89 -31.83 -8.22
CA PRO A 71 46.14 -32.95 -8.76
C PRO A 71 46.76 -34.29 -8.37
N LEU A 72 45.90 -35.27 -8.09
CA LEU A 72 46.28 -36.66 -7.97
C LEU A 72 46.64 -37.19 -9.36
N ARG A 73 47.84 -37.78 -9.48
CA ARG A 73 48.34 -38.36 -10.71
C ARG A 73 48.46 -39.87 -10.57
N ASP A 74 48.14 -40.59 -11.64
CA ASP A 74 48.36 -42.04 -11.74
C ASP A 74 49.85 -42.37 -11.93
N LEU A 75 50.23 -43.65 -11.84
CA LEU A 75 51.59 -44.14 -12.07
C LEU A 75 52.16 -43.73 -13.45
N SER A 76 51.28 -43.55 -14.44
CA SER A 76 51.64 -43.07 -15.79
C SER A 76 51.86 -41.55 -15.86
N GLY A 77 51.57 -40.81 -14.77
CA GLY A 77 51.70 -39.36 -14.69
C GLY A 77 50.45 -38.56 -15.12
N ASP A 78 49.40 -39.25 -15.58
CA ASP A 78 48.12 -38.66 -15.99
C ASP A 78 47.28 -38.22 -14.78
N ILE A 79 46.51 -37.15 -14.96
CA ILE A 79 45.66 -36.57 -13.90
C ILE A 79 44.39 -37.41 -13.76
N ILE A 80 44.10 -37.84 -12.52
CA ILE A 80 42.85 -38.53 -12.18
C ILE A 80 41.75 -37.48 -12.00
N TYR A 81 40.59 -37.71 -12.61
CA TYR A 81 39.42 -36.84 -12.49
C TYR A 81 38.38 -37.45 -11.56
N GLU A 82 37.74 -36.60 -10.76
CA GLU A 82 36.61 -36.91 -9.90
C GLU A 82 35.39 -36.13 -10.39
N GLU A 83 34.21 -36.73 -10.26
CA GLU A 83 32.95 -36.09 -10.60
C GLU A 83 32.45 -35.25 -9.42
N ASN A 84 32.30 -33.94 -9.63
CA ASN A 84 31.77 -33.04 -8.61
C ASN A 84 30.25 -33.26 -8.41
N ASN A 85 29.67 -32.71 -7.34
CA ASN A 85 28.21 -32.76 -7.05
C ASN A 85 27.28 -32.20 -8.15
N ARG A 86 27.85 -31.63 -9.22
CA ARG A 86 27.15 -31.07 -10.40
C ARG A 86 27.37 -31.90 -11.68
N GLY A 87 28.01 -33.07 -11.60
CA GLY A 87 28.31 -33.93 -12.74
C GLY A 87 29.46 -33.44 -13.63
N GLN A 88 30.34 -32.57 -13.11
CA GLN A 88 31.49 -32.04 -13.84
C GLN A 88 32.77 -32.76 -13.41
N LEU A 89 33.56 -33.22 -14.38
CA LEU A 89 34.88 -33.82 -14.14
C LEU A 89 35.88 -32.72 -13.73
N ILE A 90 36.35 -32.80 -12.50
CA ILE A 90 37.40 -31.93 -11.94
C ILE A 90 38.62 -32.78 -11.58
N PRO A 91 39.84 -32.24 -11.66
CA PRO A 91 41.02 -32.98 -11.23
C PRO A 91 40.88 -33.35 -9.74
N ALA A 92 41.00 -34.64 -9.44
CA ALA A 92 40.95 -35.15 -8.08
C ALA A 92 42.14 -34.57 -7.30
N ARG A 93 41.91 -34.07 -6.09
CA ARG A 93 42.99 -33.50 -5.27
C ARG A 93 43.86 -34.61 -4.70
N ARG A 94 45.17 -34.40 -4.65
CA ARG A 94 46.12 -35.33 -4.02
C ARG A 94 45.88 -35.48 -2.52
N TYR A 95 45.49 -34.40 -1.85
CA TYR A 95 45.23 -34.37 -0.41
C TYR A 95 43.81 -33.89 -0.12
N ALA A 96 43.13 -34.57 0.80
CA ALA A 96 41.81 -34.19 1.26
C ALA A 96 41.85 -32.91 2.11
N PRO A 97 40.76 -32.12 2.19
CA PRO A 97 40.69 -30.94 3.06
C PRO A 97 40.97 -31.23 4.54
N GLU A 98 40.63 -32.43 5.02
CA GLU A 98 40.94 -32.91 6.37
C GLU A 98 42.43 -32.97 6.64
N PHE A 99 43.22 -33.44 5.67
CA PHE A 99 44.66 -33.54 5.79
C PHE A 99 45.29 -32.16 6.04
N TRP A 100 44.85 -31.13 5.31
CA TRP A 100 45.37 -29.78 5.46
C TRP A 100 44.99 -29.14 6.79
N ARG A 101 43.77 -29.40 7.30
CA ARG A 101 43.38 -29.00 8.66
C ARG A 101 44.31 -29.62 9.69
N ASP A 102 44.48 -30.94 9.63
CA ASP A 102 45.27 -31.69 10.62
C ASP A 102 46.76 -31.30 10.54
N LYS A 103 47.28 -31.07 9.32
CA LYS A 103 48.64 -30.55 9.11
C LYS A 103 48.82 -29.16 9.70
N TYR A 104 47.83 -28.28 9.57
CA TYR A 104 47.90 -26.94 10.17
C TYR A 104 47.76 -26.98 11.70
N GLU A 105 46.89 -27.83 12.24
CA GLU A 105 46.77 -28.05 13.69
C GLU A 105 48.09 -28.56 14.28
N ALA A 106 48.74 -29.53 13.62
CA ALA A 106 50.07 -30.01 14.00
C ALA A 106 51.14 -28.92 13.90
N PHE A 107 51.17 -28.14 12.81
CA PHE A 107 52.08 -27.01 12.64
C PHE A 107 51.92 -25.98 13.77
N ARG A 108 50.68 -25.63 14.10
CA ARG A 108 50.37 -24.70 15.18
C ARG A 108 50.81 -25.27 16.53
N LEU A 109 50.55 -26.54 16.80
CA LEU A 109 50.97 -27.20 18.04
C LEU A 109 52.50 -27.19 18.20
N ILE A 110 53.25 -27.45 17.12
CA ILE A 110 54.72 -27.37 17.12
C ILE A 110 55.18 -25.92 17.36
N GLN A 111 54.56 -24.94 16.72
CA GLN A 111 54.87 -23.53 16.97
C GLN A 111 54.57 -23.11 18.40
N ASP A 112 53.43 -23.53 18.95
CA ASP A 112 53.03 -23.26 20.33
C ASP A 112 54.05 -23.89 21.31
N VAL A 113 54.48 -25.14 21.08
CA VAL A 113 55.54 -25.78 21.90
C VAL A 113 56.88 -25.04 21.81
N LYS A 114 57.31 -24.65 20.61
CA LYS A 114 58.55 -23.85 20.39
C LYS A 114 58.47 -22.47 21.06
N GLN A 115 57.29 -21.87 21.07
CA GLN A 115 57.06 -20.58 21.72
C GLN A 115 56.94 -20.71 23.25
N VAL A 116 56.36 -21.79 23.77
CA VAL A 116 56.30 -22.08 25.22
C VAL A 116 57.71 -22.18 25.82
N SER A 117 58.71 -22.62 25.05
CA SER A 117 60.12 -22.62 25.50
C SER A 117 60.69 -21.21 25.69
N LEU A 118 60.12 -20.18 25.03
CA LEU A 118 60.53 -18.77 25.08
C LEU A 118 59.61 -17.92 25.97
N ARG A 119 58.39 -18.38 26.25
CA ARG A 119 57.33 -17.62 26.94
C ARG A 119 57.38 -17.88 28.45
N LYS A 120 58.36 -17.27 29.13
CA LYS A 120 58.53 -17.36 30.59
C LYS A 120 57.67 -16.38 31.38
N GLU A 121 56.92 -15.49 30.71
CA GLU A 121 56.01 -14.54 31.37
C GLU A 121 54.54 -14.98 31.23
N PRO A 122 53.76 -14.89 32.32
CA PRO A 122 52.35 -15.24 32.30
C PRO A 122 51.60 -14.32 31.34
N VAL A 123 50.85 -14.93 30.41
CA VAL A 123 49.99 -14.21 29.46
C VAL A 123 48.96 -13.41 30.27
N ALA A 124 49.01 -12.08 30.16
CA ALA A 124 48.01 -11.22 30.79
C ALA A 124 46.60 -11.70 30.39
N PRO A 125 45.67 -11.84 31.35
CA PRO A 125 44.33 -12.34 31.07
C PRO A 125 43.70 -11.46 30.00
N LEU A 126 43.25 -12.10 28.91
CA LEU A 126 42.47 -11.44 27.87
C LEU A 126 41.31 -10.72 28.56
N PRO A 127 41.05 -9.42 28.28
CA PRO A 127 39.90 -8.74 28.83
C PRO A 127 38.66 -9.55 28.47
N SER A 128 37.90 -9.95 29.50
CA SER A 128 36.66 -10.69 29.32
C SER A 128 35.79 -9.89 28.35
N ALA A 129 35.37 -10.53 27.26
CA ALA A 129 34.52 -9.87 26.28
C ALA A 129 33.31 -9.29 27.05
N PRO A 130 33.06 -7.97 26.99
CA PRO A 130 31.98 -7.38 27.74
C PRO A 130 30.70 -8.13 27.39
N PRO A 131 29.88 -8.51 28.39
CA PRO A 131 28.65 -9.25 28.13
C PRO A 131 27.88 -8.46 27.07
N GLN A 132 27.67 -9.08 25.91
CA GLN A 132 26.85 -8.53 24.83
C GLN A 132 25.39 -8.53 25.29
N ARG A 133 25.06 -7.78 26.33
CA ARG A 133 23.70 -7.32 26.54
C ARG A 133 23.40 -6.53 25.29
N LYS A 134 22.42 -6.98 24.51
CA LYS A 134 21.75 -6.17 23.50
C LYS A 134 21.22 -4.93 24.22
N LYS A 135 22.08 -3.92 24.42
CA LYS A 135 21.68 -2.63 24.96
C LYS A 135 20.64 -2.15 23.97
N ARG A 136 19.37 -2.15 24.37
CA ARG A 136 18.31 -1.48 23.63
C ARG A 136 18.78 -0.03 23.55
N VAL A 137 19.27 0.35 22.38
CA VAL A 137 19.76 1.71 22.14
C VAL A 137 18.57 2.63 22.47
N PRO A 138 18.76 3.66 23.31
CA PRO A 138 17.65 4.53 23.69
C PRO A 138 16.99 5.10 22.44
N PHE A 139 15.65 5.16 22.43
CA PHE A 139 14.87 5.72 21.34
C PHE A 139 15.23 7.20 21.18
N ARG A 140 16.10 7.51 20.20
CA ARG A 140 16.50 8.86 19.89
C ARG A 140 15.58 9.37 18.79
N TRP A 141 14.57 10.17 19.18
CA TRP A 141 13.59 10.74 18.26
C TRP A 141 14.22 11.38 17.01
N HIS A 142 15.38 12.03 17.17
CA HIS A 142 16.13 12.60 16.06
C HIS A 142 16.62 11.56 15.04
N ASP A 143 17.11 10.40 15.50
CA ASP A 143 17.62 9.34 14.64
C ASP A 143 16.47 8.65 13.88
N GLU A 144 15.35 8.42 14.56
CA GLU A 144 14.13 7.85 13.97
C GLU A 144 13.54 8.78 12.91
N TRP A 145 13.48 10.09 13.18
CA TRP A 145 13.02 11.09 12.23
C TRP A 145 13.96 11.20 11.02
N THR A 146 15.27 11.17 11.26
CA THR A 146 16.27 11.20 10.19
C THR A 146 16.13 9.98 9.28
N GLN A 147 15.90 8.80 9.85
CA GLN A 147 15.65 7.58 9.08
C GLN A 147 14.38 7.70 8.23
N LEU A 148 13.27 8.11 8.84
CA LEU A 148 11.99 8.30 8.13
C LEU A 148 12.12 9.30 6.98
N ARG A 149 12.70 10.48 7.26
CA ARG A 149 12.92 11.54 6.26
C ARG A 149 13.81 11.05 5.12
N THR A 150 14.85 10.28 5.42
CA THR A 150 15.77 9.75 4.40
C THR A 150 15.06 8.75 3.48
N LEU A 151 14.29 7.83 4.06
CA LEU A 151 13.50 6.86 3.29
C LEU A 151 12.42 7.54 2.44
N LEU A 152 11.74 8.54 3.00
CA LEU A 152 10.74 9.34 2.29
C LEU A 152 11.39 10.08 1.11
N LYS A 153 12.48 10.82 1.36
CA LYS A 153 13.23 11.54 0.33
C LYS A 153 13.71 10.59 -0.78
N ARG A 154 14.22 9.42 -0.41
CA ARG A 154 14.64 8.39 -1.38
C ARG A 154 13.48 7.91 -2.23
N ALA A 155 12.35 7.56 -1.62
CA ALA A 155 11.16 7.08 -2.33
C ALA A 155 10.68 8.11 -3.36
N PHE A 156 10.59 9.39 -2.96
CA PHE A 156 10.22 10.49 -3.84
C PHE A 156 11.20 10.69 -5.00
N ILE A 157 12.50 10.79 -4.71
CA ILE A 157 13.53 11.01 -5.73
C ILE A 157 13.57 9.85 -6.73
N SER A 158 13.40 8.61 -6.24
CA SER A 158 13.37 7.42 -7.09
C SER A 158 12.25 7.48 -8.14
N LYS A 159 11.03 7.87 -7.71
CA LYS A 159 9.90 8.06 -8.64
C LYS A 159 10.11 9.25 -9.57
N LEU A 160 10.59 10.40 -9.06
CA LEU A 160 10.80 11.61 -9.86
C LEU A 160 11.86 11.43 -10.95
N ARG A 161 12.89 10.61 -10.70
CA ARG A 161 13.97 10.36 -11.66
C ARG A 161 13.50 9.53 -12.86
N ASN A 162 12.44 8.74 -12.73
CA ASN A 162 11.87 7.99 -13.83
C ASN A 162 10.87 8.83 -14.63
N ARG A 163 11.40 9.76 -15.43
CA ARG A 163 10.59 10.76 -16.17
C ARG A 163 9.55 10.14 -17.09
N GLY A 164 9.89 9.07 -17.81
CA GLY A 164 8.95 8.39 -18.71
C GLY A 164 7.75 7.82 -17.96
N ASN A 165 8.01 7.08 -16.87
CA ASN A 165 6.94 6.56 -16.03
C ASN A 165 6.12 7.69 -15.39
N LEU A 166 6.77 8.76 -14.93
CA LEU A 166 6.09 9.89 -14.31
C LEU A 166 5.15 10.62 -15.26
N VAL A 167 5.56 10.87 -16.50
CA VAL A 167 4.71 11.49 -17.54
C VAL A 167 3.50 10.62 -17.82
N ILE A 168 3.70 9.30 -17.97
CA ILE A 168 2.58 8.36 -18.20
C ILE A 168 1.65 8.33 -16.99
N THR A 169 2.19 8.16 -15.77
CA THR A 169 1.40 8.13 -14.54
C THR A 169 0.55 9.39 -14.39
N ILE A 170 1.13 10.59 -14.58
CA ILE A 170 0.39 11.85 -14.44
C ILE A 170 -0.58 12.05 -15.62
N GLY A 171 -0.21 11.65 -16.84
CA GLY A 171 -1.01 11.88 -18.06
C GLY A 171 -2.19 10.93 -18.24
N VAL A 172 -2.14 9.70 -17.72
CA VAL A 172 -3.25 8.74 -17.88
C VAL A 172 -4.53 9.20 -17.17
N ALA A 173 -4.42 9.78 -15.97
CA ALA A 173 -5.57 10.27 -15.21
C ALA A 173 -6.39 11.35 -15.94
N PRO A 174 -5.81 12.47 -16.43
CA PRO A 174 -6.55 13.51 -17.14
C PRO A 174 -7.10 13.03 -18.49
N VAL A 175 -6.36 12.15 -19.21
CA VAL A 175 -6.85 11.57 -20.47
C VAL A 175 -8.08 10.71 -20.24
N LEU A 176 -8.05 9.84 -19.22
CA LEU A 176 -9.21 9.02 -18.85
C LEU A 176 -10.38 9.88 -18.36
N ALA A 177 -10.12 10.92 -17.56
CA ALA A 177 -11.16 11.85 -17.10
C ALA A 177 -11.84 12.54 -18.28
N PHE A 178 -11.06 13.07 -19.22
CA PHE A 178 -11.57 13.70 -20.43
C PHE A 178 -12.40 12.73 -21.28
N LEU A 179 -11.88 11.53 -21.54
CA LEU A 179 -12.56 10.51 -22.34
C LEU A 179 -13.89 10.10 -21.71
N ILE A 180 -13.87 9.71 -20.43
CA ILE A 180 -15.06 9.20 -19.72
C ILE A 180 -16.11 10.31 -19.58
N ALA A 181 -15.71 11.51 -19.15
CA ALA A 181 -16.65 12.60 -18.97
C ALA A 181 -17.26 13.08 -20.29
N SER A 182 -16.47 13.15 -21.36
CA SER A 182 -16.97 13.53 -22.69
C SER A 182 -17.93 12.47 -23.25
N LEU A 183 -17.62 11.18 -23.07
CA LEU A 183 -18.47 10.09 -23.53
C LEU A 183 -19.81 10.03 -22.79
N LEU A 184 -19.81 10.34 -21.48
CA LEU A 184 -21.01 10.29 -20.64
C LEU A 184 -21.80 11.60 -20.61
N ARG A 185 -21.32 12.66 -21.26
CA ARG A 185 -22.04 13.93 -21.43
C ARG A 185 -23.14 13.79 -22.49
N TYR A 186 -24.17 13.02 -22.17
CA TYR A 186 -25.36 12.81 -23.01
C TYR A 186 -26.50 13.74 -22.57
N SER A 187 -27.28 14.26 -23.52
CA SER A 187 -28.54 14.96 -23.29
C SER A 187 -29.56 14.62 -24.37
N ASP A 188 -30.80 14.37 -23.95
CA ASP A 188 -31.92 14.03 -24.83
C ASP A 188 -32.55 15.29 -25.46
N SER A 189 -32.44 16.44 -24.79
CA SER A 189 -33.04 17.73 -25.17
C SER A 189 -32.11 18.63 -26.00
N GLY A 190 -30.92 18.15 -26.36
CA GLY A 190 -29.91 18.90 -27.11
C GLY A 190 -29.09 19.90 -26.27
N THR A 191 -29.63 20.40 -25.16
CA THR A 191 -28.90 21.18 -24.15
C THR A 191 -28.53 20.30 -22.97
N TYR A 192 -27.25 20.25 -22.60
CA TYR A 192 -26.82 19.50 -21.42
C TYR A 192 -27.30 20.18 -20.15
N ASP A 193 -27.94 19.41 -19.28
CA ASP A 193 -28.35 19.82 -17.94
C ASP A 193 -27.96 18.72 -16.94
N PHE A 194 -27.40 19.11 -15.81
CA PHE A 194 -26.91 18.18 -14.80
C PHE A 194 -28.05 17.41 -14.11
N ALA A 195 -29.22 18.02 -13.94
CA ALA A 195 -30.33 17.36 -13.28
C ALA A 195 -30.91 16.17 -14.05
N SER A 196 -31.02 16.30 -15.37
CA SER A 196 -31.52 15.25 -16.26
C SER A 196 -30.43 14.27 -16.73
N ALA A 197 -29.16 14.51 -16.39
CA ALA A 197 -28.04 13.68 -16.82
C ALA A 197 -28.14 12.24 -16.27
N TYR A 198 -28.54 11.30 -17.14
CA TYR A 198 -28.78 9.91 -16.77
C TYR A 198 -27.53 9.15 -16.31
N HIS A 199 -26.36 9.48 -16.86
CA HIS A 199 -25.12 8.73 -16.67
C HIS A 199 -24.27 9.15 -15.46
N ILE A 200 -24.74 10.08 -14.62
CA ILE A 200 -23.97 10.55 -13.44
C ILE A 200 -23.61 9.41 -12.48
N PRO A 201 -24.51 8.50 -12.05
CA PRO A 201 -24.11 7.38 -11.19
C PRO A 201 -23.04 6.48 -11.82
N THR A 202 -23.12 6.25 -13.14
CA THR A 202 -22.12 5.49 -13.89
C THR A 202 -20.77 6.22 -13.91
N PHE A 203 -20.76 7.53 -14.14
CA PHE A 203 -19.55 8.35 -14.11
C PHE A 203 -18.87 8.28 -12.72
N LEU A 204 -19.65 8.43 -11.65
CA LEU A 204 -19.14 8.35 -10.28
C LEU A 204 -18.53 6.98 -9.98
N PHE A 205 -19.16 5.91 -10.46
CA PHE A 205 -18.60 4.57 -10.33
C PHE A 205 -17.30 4.38 -11.13
N LEU A 206 -17.26 4.80 -12.40
CA LEU A 206 -16.06 4.72 -13.23
C LEU A 206 -14.90 5.54 -12.67
N THR A 207 -15.20 6.69 -12.06
CA THR A 207 -14.21 7.52 -11.36
C THR A 207 -13.51 6.72 -10.24
N LEU A 208 -14.28 6.00 -9.43
CA LEU A 208 -13.75 5.14 -8.36
C LEU A 208 -12.96 3.94 -8.92
N ILE A 209 -13.41 3.37 -10.04
CA ILE A 209 -12.68 2.30 -10.74
C ILE A 209 -11.32 2.80 -11.21
N VAL A 210 -11.27 3.95 -11.88
CA VAL A 210 -10.02 4.53 -12.37
C VAL A 210 -9.08 4.84 -11.20
N ALA A 211 -9.59 5.40 -10.11
CA ALA A 211 -8.80 5.70 -8.92
C ALA A 211 -8.17 4.43 -8.30
N MET A 212 -8.97 3.38 -8.11
CA MET A 212 -8.52 2.08 -7.62
C MET A 212 -7.48 1.45 -8.57
N PHE A 213 -7.77 1.46 -9.88
CA PHE A 213 -6.89 0.92 -10.92
C PHE A 213 -5.53 1.62 -10.94
N LEU A 214 -5.51 2.95 -11.00
CA LEU A 214 -4.27 3.72 -11.00
C LEU A 214 -3.47 3.52 -9.70
N GLY A 215 -4.14 3.51 -8.55
CA GLY A 215 -3.50 3.23 -7.26
C GLY A 215 -2.84 1.85 -7.23
N LEU A 216 -3.52 0.83 -7.75
CA LEU A 216 -3.05 -0.55 -7.76
C LEU A 216 -1.94 -0.78 -8.79
N THR A 217 -2.08 -0.27 -10.02
CA THR A 217 -1.06 -0.41 -11.08
C THR A 217 0.24 0.30 -10.72
N ASN A 218 0.18 1.49 -10.12
CA ASN A 218 1.37 2.27 -9.78
C ASN A 218 2.17 1.69 -8.60
N SER A 219 1.58 0.77 -7.82
CA SER A 219 2.18 0.17 -6.63
C SER A 219 2.48 -1.33 -6.76
N ALA A 220 1.86 -2.03 -7.72
CA ALA A 220 1.95 -3.49 -7.89
C ALA A 220 3.36 -4.02 -8.16
N ASP A 221 4.27 -3.26 -8.74
CA ASP A 221 5.66 -3.67 -9.01
C ASP A 221 6.70 -2.91 -8.15
N ASP A 222 6.24 -2.04 -7.26
CA ASP A 222 7.11 -1.05 -6.61
C ASP A 222 7.97 -1.64 -5.48
N ILE A 223 7.51 -2.71 -4.81
CA ILE A 223 8.30 -3.46 -3.81
C ILE A 223 9.24 -4.46 -4.49
N ILE A 224 8.84 -5.04 -5.63
CA ILE A 224 9.66 -5.95 -6.42
C ILE A 224 10.98 -5.27 -6.80
N ARG A 225 10.91 -4.01 -7.25
CA ARG A 225 12.08 -3.19 -7.60
C ARG A 225 13.01 -2.93 -6.39
N ASP A 226 12.44 -2.73 -5.21
CA ASP A 226 13.19 -2.41 -3.99
C ASP A 226 13.71 -3.67 -3.25
N ARG A 227 13.32 -4.88 -3.67
CA ARG A 227 13.60 -6.14 -2.96
C ARG A 227 15.09 -6.36 -2.66
N VAL A 228 15.97 -6.12 -3.64
CA VAL A 228 17.42 -6.28 -3.48
C VAL A 228 17.99 -5.29 -2.47
N VAL A 229 17.48 -4.06 -2.46
CA VAL A 229 17.89 -3.03 -1.50
C VAL A 229 17.41 -3.40 -0.10
N LEU A 230 16.15 -3.80 0.06
CA LEU A 230 15.58 -4.23 1.34
C LEU A 230 16.35 -5.41 1.95
N GLN A 231 16.78 -6.37 1.13
CA GLN A 231 17.61 -7.51 1.59
C GLN A 231 18.97 -7.06 2.14
N ARG A 232 19.58 -6.02 1.56
CA ARG A 232 20.84 -5.44 2.05
C ARG A 232 20.61 -4.59 3.30
N GLU A 233 19.57 -3.78 3.32
CA GLU A 233 19.20 -2.89 4.44
C GLU A 233 18.80 -3.64 5.71
N ARG A 234 18.35 -4.89 5.56
CA ARG A 234 18.11 -5.80 6.69
C ARG A 234 19.30 -5.88 7.65
N ASN A 235 20.53 -5.85 7.14
CA ASN A 235 21.74 -5.94 7.96
C ASN A 235 22.09 -4.63 8.69
N LEU A 236 21.39 -3.53 8.38
CA LEU A 236 21.66 -2.17 8.88
C LEU A 236 20.64 -1.67 9.92
N ASN A 237 19.87 -2.57 10.55
CA ASN A 237 18.82 -2.24 11.54
C ASN A 237 17.78 -1.22 11.01
N VAL A 238 17.47 -1.24 9.71
CA VAL A 238 16.44 -0.37 9.15
C VAL A 238 15.05 -0.83 9.56
N ARG A 239 14.25 0.07 10.16
CA ARG A 239 12.90 -0.26 10.62
C ARG A 239 11.92 -0.37 9.45
N LEU A 240 11.38 -1.56 9.26
CA LEU A 240 10.40 -1.87 8.22
C LEU A 240 9.14 -0.98 8.22
N PRO A 241 8.55 -0.59 9.37
CA PRO A 241 7.40 0.32 9.38
C PRO A 241 7.69 1.67 8.71
N TYR A 242 8.90 2.22 8.85
CA TYR A 242 9.26 3.48 8.21
C TYR A 242 9.41 3.34 6.70
N TYR A 243 9.88 2.19 6.23
CA TYR A 243 9.88 1.90 4.80
C TYR A 243 8.45 1.87 4.25
N ILE A 244 7.54 1.12 4.88
CA ILE A 244 6.15 1.01 4.43
C ILE A 244 5.47 2.38 4.45
N PHE A 245 5.61 3.13 5.55
CA PHE A 245 5.05 4.47 5.65
C PHE A 245 5.63 5.41 4.58
N ALA A 246 6.95 5.46 4.43
CA ALA A 246 7.60 6.31 3.43
C ALA A 246 7.13 5.97 2.01
N LYS A 247 6.98 4.68 1.70
CA LYS A 247 6.54 4.18 0.40
C LYS A 247 5.08 4.54 0.14
N THR A 248 4.19 4.25 1.09
CA THR A 248 2.75 4.56 1.00
C THR A 248 2.52 6.06 0.89
N THR A 249 3.20 6.89 1.67
CA THR A 249 3.10 8.36 1.58
C THR A 249 3.63 8.88 0.25
N SER A 250 4.75 8.36 -0.24
CA SER A 250 5.31 8.79 -1.52
C SER A 250 4.36 8.47 -2.68
N LEU A 251 3.83 7.25 -2.75
CA LEU A 251 2.83 6.86 -3.75
C LEU A 251 1.53 7.65 -3.58
N GLY A 252 1.12 7.91 -2.34
CA GLY A 252 -0.07 8.70 -2.02
C GLY A 252 -0.02 10.12 -2.57
N VAL A 253 1.14 10.79 -2.57
CA VAL A 253 1.24 12.14 -3.17
C VAL A 253 1.03 12.12 -4.68
N PHE A 254 1.57 11.12 -5.39
CA PHE A 254 1.32 10.98 -6.83
C PHE A 254 -0.13 10.59 -7.11
N ALA A 255 -0.71 9.69 -6.32
CA ALA A 255 -2.12 9.33 -6.41
C ALA A 255 -3.04 10.54 -6.15
N LEU A 256 -2.72 11.38 -5.17
CA LEU A 256 -3.47 12.62 -4.89
C LEU A 256 -3.43 13.56 -6.09
N LEU A 257 -2.26 13.77 -6.71
CA LEU A 257 -2.15 14.59 -7.91
C LEU A 257 -3.01 14.02 -9.06
N GLN A 258 -2.98 12.71 -9.28
CA GLN A 258 -3.84 12.05 -10.28
C GLN A 258 -5.33 12.25 -9.97
N CYS A 259 -5.74 12.12 -8.71
CA CYS A 259 -7.13 12.32 -8.28
C CYS A 259 -7.57 13.77 -8.48
N VAL A 260 -6.73 14.75 -8.12
CA VAL A 260 -7.00 16.19 -8.34
C VAL A 260 -7.24 16.45 -9.83
N LEU A 261 -6.34 15.99 -10.70
CA LEU A 261 -6.48 16.19 -12.15
C LEU A 261 -7.72 15.51 -12.70
N PHE A 262 -8.01 14.28 -12.26
CA PHE A 262 -9.17 13.52 -12.72
C PHE A 262 -10.48 14.22 -12.32
N VAL A 263 -10.65 14.53 -11.02
CA VAL A 263 -11.87 15.14 -10.49
C VAL A 263 -12.07 16.54 -11.06
N PHE A 264 -10.99 17.31 -11.23
CA PHE A 264 -11.08 18.64 -11.82
C PHE A 264 -11.63 18.60 -13.25
N ILE A 265 -11.05 17.77 -14.12
CA ILE A 265 -11.47 17.66 -15.52
C ILE A 265 -12.87 17.04 -15.63
N GLY A 266 -13.14 15.98 -14.87
CA GLY A 266 -14.44 15.30 -14.89
C GLY A 266 -15.58 16.20 -14.43
N ASN A 267 -15.41 16.90 -13.30
CA ASN A 267 -16.42 17.83 -12.79
C ASN A 267 -16.61 19.04 -13.71
N TYR A 268 -15.54 19.52 -14.35
CA TYR A 268 -15.62 20.60 -15.33
C TYR A 268 -16.48 20.21 -16.54
N ILE A 269 -16.27 19.01 -17.10
CA ILE A 269 -16.99 18.56 -18.31
C ILE A 269 -18.46 18.23 -18.02
N LEU A 270 -18.75 17.63 -16.87
CA LEU A 270 -20.11 17.25 -16.46
C LEU A 270 -20.84 18.33 -15.65
N GLU A 271 -20.24 19.51 -15.49
CA GLU A 271 -20.81 20.66 -14.79
C GLU A 271 -21.20 20.38 -13.33
N ILE A 272 -20.45 19.52 -12.65
CA ILE A 272 -20.67 19.16 -11.23
C ILE A 272 -20.11 20.26 -10.33
N ARG A 273 -21.00 21.06 -9.74
CA ARG A 273 -20.62 22.23 -8.92
C ARG A 273 -20.60 21.95 -7.41
N GLY A 274 -19.70 22.59 -6.69
CA GLY A 274 -19.64 22.55 -5.22
C GLY A 274 -19.20 21.23 -4.57
N MET A 275 -18.94 20.18 -5.35
CA MET A 275 -18.63 18.82 -4.85
C MET A 275 -17.16 18.41 -4.93
N PHE A 276 -16.28 19.28 -5.46
CA PHE A 276 -14.88 18.96 -5.75
C PHE A 276 -14.13 18.34 -4.57
N TRP A 277 -14.17 18.97 -3.38
CA TRP A 277 -13.40 18.50 -2.21
C TRP A 277 -13.92 17.18 -1.64
N ILE A 278 -15.23 16.96 -1.72
CA ILE A 278 -15.86 15.72 -1.24
C ILE A 278 -15.48 14.57 -2.17
N TYR A 279 -15.61 14.79 -3.49
CA TYR A 279 -15.19 13.82 -4.49
C TYR A 279 -13.71 13.51 -4.37
N LEU A 280 -12.87 14.54 -4.25
CA LEU A 280 -11.43 14.38 -4.08
C LEU A 280 -11.10 13.51 -2.86
N GLY A 281 -11.76 13.73 -1.73
CA GLY A 281 -11.58 12.94 -0.52
C GLY A 281 -11.92 11.45 -0.72
N ILE A 282 -13.09 11.15 -1.25
CA ILE A 282 -13.55 9.77 -1.48
C ILE A 282 -12.66 9.08 -2.51
N VAL A 283 -12.43 9.71 -3.66
CA VAL A 283 -11.60 9.18 -4.75
C VAL A 283 -10.16 8.94 -4.27
N PHE A 284 -9.61 9.84 -3.46
CA PHE A 284 -8.27 9.67 -2.89
C PHE A 284 -8.20 8.51 -1.89
N ILE A 285 -9.19 8.37 -1.01
CA ILE A 285 -9.26 7.23 -0.07
C ILE A 285 -9.35 5.91 -0.85
N THR A 286 -10.17 5.85 -1.90
CA THR A 286 -10.23 4.67 -2.79
C THR A 286 -8.89 4.39 -3.47
N ALA A 287 -8.21 5.42 -3.98
CA ALA A 287 -6.88 5.29 -4.57
C ALA A 287 -5.85 4.78 -3.55
N MET A 288 -5.90 5.24 -2.30
CA MET A 288 -5.05 4.75 -1.21
C MET A 288 -5.34 3.28 -0.86
N GLY A 289 -6.59 2.85 -0.93
CA GLY A 289 -6.96 1.43 -0.85
C GLY A 289 -6.33 0.61 -1.97
N GLY A 290 -6.35 1.14 -3.21
CA GLY A 290 -5.66 0.55 -4.36
C GLY A 290 -4.14 0.48 -4.17
N VAL A 291 -3.52 1.54 -3.66
CA VAL A 291 -2.08 1.58 -3.34
C VAL A 291 -1.74 0.51 -2.30
N ALA A 292 -2.48 0.41 -1.20
CA ALA A 292 -2.24 -0.58 -0.16
C ALA A 292 -2.36 -2.02 -0.69
N LEU A 293 -3.40 -2.28 -1.48
CA LEU A 293 -3.65 -3.59 -2.09
C LEU A 293 -2.57 -3.95 -3.12
N GLY A 294 -2.16 -3.01 -3.98
CA GLY A 294 -1.09 -3.23 -4.94
C GLY A 294 0.27 -3.43 -4.28
N LEU A 295 0.58 -2.76 -3.15
CA LEU A 295 1.78 -3.04 -2.37
C LEU A 295 1.77 -4.47 -1.78
N VAL A 296 0.61 -4.96 -1.32
CA VAL A 296 0.46 -6.37 -0.88
C VAL A 296 0.75 -7.31 -2.05
N VAL A 297 0.15 -7.09 -3.21
CA VAL A 297 0.44 -7.88 -4.44
C VAL A 297 1.93 -7.84 -4.77
N SER A 298 2.56 -6.67 -4.72
CA SER A 298 3.98 -6.47 -5.00
C SER A 298 4.89 -7.23 -4.04
N SER A 299 4.47 -7.44 -2.80
CA SER A 299 5.23 -8.21 -1.81
C SER A 299 5.11 -9.72 -2.04
N LEU A 300 3.98 -10.19 -2.56
CA LEU A 300 3.68 -11.61 -2.79
C LEU A 300 4.33 -12.15 -4.08
N VAL A 301 4.52 -11.28 -5.06
CA VAL A 301 5.03 -11.67 -6.38
C VAL A 301 6.52 -11.35 -6.52
N SER A 302 7.23 -12.15 -7.33
CA SER A 302 8.66 -11.96 -7.61
C SER A 302 8.94 -11.28 -8.94
N ASP A 303 8.01 -11.34 -9.89
CA ASP A 303 8.17 -10.82 -11.25
C ASP A 303 7.19 -9.67 -11.57
N PRO A 304 7.65 -8.55 -12.16
CA PRO A 304 6.79 -7.42 -12.51
C PRO A 304 5.67 -7.75 -13.49
N LYS A 305 5.87 -8.67 -14.45
CA LYS A 305 4.82 -9.03 -15.42
C LYS A 305 3.70 -9.82 -14.74
N THR A 306 4.07 -10.74 -13.84
CA THR A 306 3.09 -11.46 -13.03
C THR A 306 2.27 -10.49 -12.15
N ALA A 307 2.91 -9.47 -11.57
CA ALA A 307 2.19 -8.45 -10.80
C ALA A 307 1.18 -7.69 -11.67
N ALA A 308 1.56 -7.31 -12.89
CA ALA A 308 0.66 -6.65 -13.85
C ALA A 308 -0.55 -7.54 -14.22
N ASN A 309 -0.35 -8.85 -14.38
CA ASN A 309 -1.44 -9.80 -14.68
C ASN A 309 -2.42 -10.01 -13.51
N ILE A 310 -1.97 -9.80 -12.27
CA ILE A 310 -2.85 -9.87 -11.08
C ILE A 310 -3.75 -8.63 -10.98
N VAL A 311 -3.34 -7.49 -11.54
CA VAL A 311 -4.11 -6.24 -11.46
C VAL A 311 -5.57 -6.41 -11.94
N PRO A 312 -5.84 -6.92 -13.16
CA PRO A 312 -7.21 -7.15 -13.60
C PRO A 312 -7.94 -8.22 -12.77
N LEU A 313 -7.24 -9.28 -12.33
CA LEU A 313 -7.84 -10.34 -11.51
C LEU A 313 -8.37 -9.83 -10.18
N VAL A 314 -7.72 -8.81 -9.60
CA VAL A 314 -8.17 -8.13 -8.40
C VAL A 314 -9.25 -7.10 -8.71
N LEU A 315 -9.14 -6.39 -9.83
CA LEU A 315 -10.05 -5.30 -10.20
C LEU A 315 -11.44 -5.81 -10.66
N ILE A 316 -11.51 -6.89 -11.44
CA ILE A 316 -12.77 -7.42 -11.99
C ILE A 316 -13.78 -7.77 -10.88
N PRO A 317 -13.41 -8.50 -9.81
CA PRO A 317 -14.31 -8.72 -8.67
C PRO A 317 -14.77 -7.42 -8.01
N GLN A 318 -13.90 -6.41 -7.89
CA GLN A 318 -14.26 -5.12 -7.31
C GLN A 318 -15.34 -4.41 -8.14
N ILE A 319 -15.22 -4.47 -9.48
CA ILE A 319 -16.19 -3.88 -10.42
C ILE A 319 -17.53 -4.60 -10.34
N ILE A 320 -17.53 -5.94 -10.43
CA ILE A 320 -18.77 -6.74 -10.47
C ILE A 320 -19.54 -6.63 -9.15
N MET A 321 -18.82 -6.65 -8.03
CA MET A 321 -19.42 -6.71 -6.69
C MET A 321 -19.65 -5.33 -6.05
N GLY A 322 -19.31 -4.25 -6.75
CA GLY A 322 -19.44 -2.87 -6.28
C GLY A 322 -20.88 -2.33 -6.23
N GLY A 323 -21.85 -3.03 -6.85
CA GLY A 323 -23.28 -2.69 -6.78
C GLY A 323 -23.77 -1.67 -7.81
N ALA A 324 -22.88 -1.13 -8.64
CA ALA A 324 -23.22 -0.20 -9.72
C ALA A 324 -23.52 -0.89 -11.05
N LEU A 325 -22.67 -1.86 -11.46
CA LEU A 325 -22.80 -2.58 -12.73
C LEU A 325 -23.92 -3.63 -12.67
N ILE A 326 -23.96 -4.38 -11.56
CA ILE A 326 -25.02 -5.33 -11.24
C ILE A 326 -25.66 -4.84 -9.94
N LYS A 327 -26.94 -4.52 -9.99
CA LYS A 327 -27.67 -4.15 -8.78
C LYS A 327 -27.76 -5.35 -7.84
N TYR A 328 -27.67 -5.12 -6.54
CA TYR A 328 -27.75 -6.21 -5.56
C TYR A 328 -29.10 -6.94 -5.55
N GLU A 329 -30.16 -6.24 -5.97
CA GLU A 329 -31.49 -6.85 -6.12
C GLU A 329 -31.52 -7.98 -7.16
N ASP A 330 -30.74 -7.82 -8.23
CA ASP A 330 -30.67 -8.70 -9.41
C ASP A 330 -29.54 -9.74 -9.30
N MET A 331 -28.71 -9.68 -8.26
CA MET A 331 -27.59 -10.60 -8.09
C MET A 331 -28.07 -11.98 -7.64
N ASN A 332 -27.50 -13.05 -8.20
CA ASN A 332 -27.88 -14.42 -7.86
C ASN A 332 -27.66 -14.70 -6.35
N ARG A 333 -28.77 -14.76 -5.61
CA ARG A 333 -28.78 -14.96 -4.15
C ARG A 333 -28.46 -16.39 -3.73
N ASN A 334 -28.43 -17.33 -4.68
CA ASN A 334 -28.19 -18.77 -4.47
C ASN A 334 -26.79 -19.22 -4.92
N LEU A 335 -25.80 -18.33 -5.00
CA LEU A 335 -24.43 -18.78 -5.24
C LEU A 335 -24.01 -19.72 -4.09
N ALA A 336 -23.85 -21.01 -4.40
CA ALA A 336 -23.40 -22.02 -3.45
C ALA A 336 -22.16 -21.57 -2.68
N LEU A 337 -21.26 -20.81 -3.33
CA LEU A 337 -20.09 -20.16 -2.73
C LEU A 337 -20.45 -19.17 -1.60
N VAL A 338 -21.47 -18.31 -1.78
CA VAL A 338 -21.98 -17.41 -0.73
C VAL A 338 -22.56 -18.24 0.42
N TYR A 339 -23.36 -19.26 0.10
CA TYR A 339 -23.95 -20.16 1.10
C TYR A 339 -22.90 -20.95 1.90
N THR A 340 -21.86 -21.48 1.24
CA THR A 340 -20.78 -22.25 1.87
C THR A 340 -19.86 -21.36 2.70
N PHE A 341 -19.50 -20.17 2.23
CA PHE A 341 -18.66 -19.23 2.99
C PHE A 341 -19.41 -18.62 4.19
N THR A 342 -20.69 -18.27 4.04
CA THR A 342 -21.50 -17.78 5.15
C THR A 342 -21.64 -18.85 6.23
N ARG A 343 -21.86 -20.12 5.84
CA ARG A 343 -21.96 -21.25 6.78
C ARG A 343 -20.64 -21.55 7.50
N TRP A 344 -19.49 -21.35 6.85
CA TRP A 344 -18.17 -21.58 7.44
C TRP A 344 -17.83 -20.60 8.57
N PHE A 345 -18.37 -19.37 8.50
CA PHE A 345 -18.18 -18.35 9.54
C PHE A 345 -19.30 -18.30 10.61
N SER A 346 -20.38 -19.06 10.45
CA SER A 346 -21.50 -19.10 11.40
C SER A 346 -21.60 -20.48 12.07
N GLU A 347 -21.12 -20.62 13.31
CA GLU A 347 -21.04 -21.91 14.02
C GLU A 347 -22.39 -22.55 14.41
N HIS A 348 -23.54 -21.85 14.29
CA HIS A 348 -24.85 -22.43 14.60
C HIS A 348 -25.95 -21.94 13.64
N PRO A 349 -26.29 -22.69 12.57
CA PRO A 349 -27.40 -22.35 11.70
C PRO A 349 -28.72 -22.85 12.32
N ASN A 350 -29.42 -21.99 13.07
CA ASN A 350 -30.79 -22.28 13.48
C ASN A 350 -31.73 -22.19 12.27
N LYS A 351 -32.65 -23.16 12.16
CA LYS A 351 -33.60 -23.34 11.02
C LYS A 351 -34.48 -22.12 10.72
N GLU A 352 -34.52 -21.11 11.59
CA GLU A 352 -35.22 -19.84 11.37
C GLU A 352 -34.40 -18.78 10.61
N GLN A 353 -33.07 -18.91 10.48
CA GLN A 353 -32.23 -17.99 9.67
C GLN A 353 -32.45 -18.13 8.16
N ASN A 354 -33.22 -19.13 7.72
CA ASN A 354 -33.68 -19.22 6.33
C ASN A 354 -34.78 -18.19 5.99
N LYS A 355 -35.16 -17.30 6.93
CA LYS A 355 -35.75 -16.01 6.59
C LYS A 355 -34.67 -15.11 5.95
N LYS A 356 -34.50 -15.38 4.66
CA LYS A 356 -33.72 -14.67 3.64
C LYS A 356 -33.80 -13.15 3.85
N MET A 357 -32.67 -12.46 3.75
CA MET A 357 -32.51 -11.00 3.64
C MET A 357 -33.83 -10.21 3.60
N ASP A 358 -34.15 -9.48 4.68
CA ASP A 358 -35.43 -8.79 4.87
C ASP A 358 -35.74 -7.70 3.80
N SER A 359 -34.75 -7.29 2.98
CA SER A 359 -34.92 -6.28 1.92
C SER A 359 -34.17 -6.64 0.63
N LYS A 360 -34.70 -6.19 -0.53
CA LYS A 360 -34.08 -6.42 -1.85
C LYS A 360 -32.79 -5.61 -2.03
N LEU A 361 -32.66 -4.48 -1.34
CA LEU A 361 -31.47 -3.63 -1.34
C LEU A 361 -30.42 -4.01 -0.27
N GLN A 362 -30.64 -5.07 0.52
CA GLN A 362 -29.64 -5.51 1.48
C GLN A 362 -28.41 -6.05 0.74
N VAL A 363 -27.21 -5.68 1.22
CA VAL A 363 -25.97 -6.05 0.53
C VAL A 363 -25.51 -7.45 0.94
N PRO A 364 -25.22 -8.36 -0.01
CA PRO A 364 -24.72 -9.69 0.27
C PRO A 364 -23.39 -9.69 1.04
N PHE A 365 -23.20 -10.68 1.90
CA PHE A 365 -22.04 -10.76 2.81
C PHE A 365 -20.69 -10.69 2.08
N ILE A 366 -20.56 -11.42 0.96
CA ILE A 366 -19.32 -11.48 0.18
C ILE A 366 -18.95 -10.10 -0.42
N CYS A 367 -19.93 -9.24 -0.68
CA CYS A 367 -19.72 -7.86 -1.15
C CYS A 367 -19.27 -6.90 -0.04
N GLN A 368 -19.35 -7.29 1.24
CA GLN A 368 -18.87 -6.45 2.35
C GLN A 368 -17.34 -6.36 2.41
N PHE A 369 -16.62 -7.28 1.79
CA PHE A 369 -15.15 -7.25 1.70
C PHE A 369 -14.61 -6.39 0.53
N ILE A 370 -15.51 -5.85 -0.30
CA ILE A 370 -15.15 -5.13 -1.52
C ILE A 370 -15.08 -3.63 -1.20
N ALA A 371 -13.88 -3.05 -1.25
CA ALA A 371 -13.67 -1.62 -0.99
C ALA A 371 -14.47 -0.73 -1.94
N MET A 372 -14.63 -1.17 -3.20
CA MET A 372 -15.39 -0.42 -4.20
C MET A 372 -16.88 -0.27 -3.85
N ARG A 373 -17.48 -1.25 -3.16
CA ARG A 373 -18.86 -1.18 -2.67
C ARG A 373 -19.04 -0.04 -1.66
N TRP A 374 -18.12 0.09 -0.70
CA TRP A 374 -18.17 1.13 0.32
C TRP A 374 -17.92 2.51 -0.28
N SER A 375 -16.93 2.62 -1.17
CA SER A 375 -16.60 3.86 -1.87
C SER A 375 -17.75 4.36 -2.75
N TYR A 376 -18.44 3.44 -3.45
CA TYR A 376 -19.54 3.79 -4.34
C TYR A 376 -20.80 4.20 -3.56
N GLU A 377 -21.15 3.48 -2.50
CA GLU A 377 -22.22 3.86 -1.58
C GLU A 377 -21.96 5.24 -0.98
N GLU A 378 -20.73 5.50 -0.52
CA GLU A 378 -20.31 6.79 0.02
C GLU A 378 -20.40 7.91 -1.01
N MET A 379 -19.95 7.68 -2.25
CA MET A 379 -19.98 8.66 -3.34
C MET A 379 -21.41 9.06 -3.74
N ILE A 380 -22.32 8.09 -3.88
CA ILE A 380 -23.72 8.37 -4.26
C ILE A 380 -24.46 9.08 -3.13
N VAL A 381 -24.30 8.63 -1.88
CA VAL A 381 -24.91 9.30 -0.71
C VAL A 381 -24.35 10.70 -0.54
N ALA A 382 -23.04 10.89 -0.74
CA ALA A 382 -22.41 12.20 -0.70
C ALA A 382 -22.98 13.14 -1.78
N GLN A 383 -23.14 12.65 -3.02
CA GLN A 383 -23.73 13.44 -4.09
C GLN A 383 -25.16 13.88 -3.78
N ALA A 384 -25.96 13.00 -3.19
CA ALA A 384 -27.34 13.29 -2.86
C ALA A 384 -27.50 14.23 -1.66
N LYS A 385 -26.72 14.03 -0.58
CA LYS A 385 -26.96 14.68 0.72
C LYS A 385 -25.98 15.81 1.04
N LEU A 386 -24.76 15.78 0.48
CA LEU A 386 -23.71 16.75 0.80
C LEU A 386 -23.55 17.83 -0.27
N ASN A 387 -24.40 17.84 -1.30
CA ASN A 387 -24.45 18.94 -2.27
C ASN A 387 -24.81 20.27 -1.59
N PRO A 388 -24.44 21.42 -2.19
CA PRO A 388 -24.65 22.73 -1.58
C PRO A 388 -26.10 23.03 -1.17
N VAL A 389 -27.08 22.53 -1.90
CA VAL A 389 -28.50 22.81 -1.65
C VAL A 389 -29.04 21.87 -0.57
N THR A 390 -28.94 20.57 -0.78
CA THR A 390 -29.46 19.54 0.14
C THR A 390 -28.79 19.60 1.51
N ARG A 391 -27.49 19.90 1.58
CA ARG A 391 -26.81 20.07 2.87
C ARG A 391 -27.43 21.20 3.70
N ARG A 392 -27.85 22.29 3.05
CA ARG A 392 -28.51 23.44 3.69
C ARG A 392 -29.95 23.13 4.03
N GLN A 393 -30.69 22.44 3.16
CA GLN A 393 -32.04 21.95 3.47
C GLN A 393 -32.02 21.04 4.71
N ASP A 394 -31.12 20.05 4.75
CA ASP A 394 -30.96 19.13 5.89
C ASP A 394 -30.52 19.86 7.17
N ARG A 395 -29.67 20.89 7.06
CA ARG A 395 -29.31 21.73 8.22
C ARG A 395 -30.52 22.50 8.75
N THR A 396 -31.29 23.11 7.86
CA THR A 396 -32.48 23.90 8.17
C THR A 396 -33.55 23.01 8.83
N GLN A 397 -33.84 21.86 8.22
CA GLN A 397 -34.81 20.89 8.76
C GLN A 397 -34.41 20.38 10.15
N ARG A 398 -33.14 20.05 10.36
CA ARG A 398 -32.65 19.62 11.68
C ARG A 398 -32.79 20.71 12.75
N GLU A 399 -32.62 21.98 12.40
CA GLU A 399 -32.86 23.09 13.34
C GLU A 399 -34.36 23.25 13.65
N ILE A 400 -35.22 23.16 12.64
CA ILE A 400 -36.68 23.15 12.80
C ILE A 400 -37.10 22.03 13.75
N ASP A 401 -36.67 20.79 13.50
CA ASP A 401 -37.01 19.62 14.30
C ASP A 401 -36.54 19.76 15.74
N ARG A 402 -35.36 20.35 15.97
CA ARG A 402 -34.83 20.63 17.32
C ARG A 402 -35.68 21.63 18.09
N ILE A 403 -36.14 22.70 17.44
CA ILE A 403 -36.99 23.72 18.08
C ILE A 403 -38.36 23.12 18.38
N VAL A 404 -38.95 22.39 17.42
CA VAL A 404 -40.24 21.73 17.57
C VAL A 404 -40.20 20.70 18.70
N ALA A 405 -39.16 19.86 18.76
CA ALA A 405 -39.01 18.83 19.81
C ALA A 405 -38.92 19.43 21.22
N ARG A 406 -38.35 20.63 21.36
CA ARG A 406 -38.24 21.33 22.65
C ARG A 406 -39.54 21.99 23.12
N HIS A 407 -40.57 22.05 22.27
CA HIS A 407 -41.85 22.73 22.55
C HIS A 407 -41.65 24.16 23.10
N ASP A 408 -40.63 24.87 22.59
CA ASP A 408 -40.24 26.18 23.09
C ASP A 408 -41.21 27.26 22.59
N THR A 409 -42.00 27.83 23.50
CA THR A 409 -43.05 28.82 23.19
C THR A 409 -42.57 30.27 23.24
N ARG A 410 -41.27 30.50 23.53
CA ARG A 410 -40.71 31.85 23.59
C ARG A 410 -40.89 32.61 22.26
N PRO A 411 -41.20 33.92 22.28
CA PRO A 411 -41.45 34.70 21.08
C PRO A 411 -40.25 34.73 20.13
N GLU A 412 -39.02 34.70 20.67
CA GLU A 412 -37.79 34.61 19.87
C GLU A 412 -37.65 33.27 19.15
N SER A 413 -37.90 32.14 19.84
CA SER A 413 -37.87 30.80 19.25
C SER A 413 -38.94 30.63 18.17
N ARG A 414 -40.10 31.26 18.35
CA ARG A 414 -41.19 31.26 17.36
C ARG A 414 -40.85 32.07 16.12
N ARG A 415 -40.18 33.23 16.28
CA ARG A 415 -39.64 34.02 15.16
C ARG A 415 -38.58 33.23 14.41
N ARG A 416 -37.59 32.65 15.11
CA ARG A 416 -36.56 31.80 14.52
C ARG A 416 -37.13 30.61 13.75
N LEU A 417 -38.17 29.97 14.29
CA LEU A 417 -38.85 28.86 13.62
C LEU A 417 -39.51 29.31 12.31
N ASN A 418 -40.15 30.48 12.29
CA ASN A 418 -40.74 31.03 11.06
C ASN A 418 -39.64 31.39 10.04
N ASP A 419 -38.57 32.07 10.48
CA ASP A 419 -37.42 32.40 9.63
C ASP A 419 -36.83 31.15 8.98
N LEU A 420 -36.68 30.05 9.75
CA LEU A 420 -36.17 28.78 9.23
C LEU A 420 -37.15 28.11 8.26
N LYS A 421 -38.45 28.17 8.50
CA LYS A 421 -39.47 27.65 7.57
C LYS A 421 -39.47 28.42 6.25
N ASP A 422 -39.39 29.75 6.33
CA ASP A 422 -39.32 30.61 5.14
C ASP A 422 -38.00 30.40 4.39
N THR A 423 -36.89 30.22 5.11
CA THR A 423 -35.59 29.86 4.53
C THR A 423 -35.66 28.52 3.80
N LEU A 424 -36.32 27.50 4.38
CA LEU A 424 -36.49 26.19 3.75
C LEU A 424 -37.36 26.28 2.49
N ALA A 425 -38.46 27.03 2.54
CA ALA A 425 -39.31 27.26 1.38
C ALA A 425 -38.54 27.97 0.25
N MET A 426 -37.72 28.96 0.60
CA MET A 426 -36.85 29.66 -0.34
C MET A 426 -35.79 28.72 -0.94
N LEU A 427 -35.13 27.89 -0.13
CA LEU A 427 -34.11 26.94 -0.58
C LEU A 427 -34.66 25.93 -1.60
N SER A 428 -35.88 25.42 -1.39
CA SER A 428 -36.49 24.42 -2.26
C SER A 428 -36.99 24.98 -3.59
N GLY A 429 -37.23 26.28 -3.68
CA GLY A 429 -37.67 26.95 -4.91
C GLY A 429 -36.69 28.03 -5.39
N LEU A 430 -35.41 27.89 -5.08
CA LEU A 430 -34.42 28.93 -5.37
C LEU A 430 -34.10 28.97 -6.86
N GLU A 431 -34.33 30.14 -7.47
CA GLU A 431 -34.05 30.43 -8.87
C GLU A 431 -33.13 31.64 -8.99
N ALA A 432 -32.38 31.71 -10.09
CA ALA A 432 -31.51 32.83 -10.38
C ALA A 432 -31.34 33.06 -11.88
N LYS A 433 -30.88 34.26 -12.25
CA LYS A 433 -30.54 34.62 -13.63
C LYS A 433 -29.23 33.98 -14.07
N THR A 434 -28.26 33.91 -13.15
CA THR A 434 -26.96 33.28 -13.37
C THR A 434 -26.61 32.31 -12.25
N PRO A 435 -25.73 31.32 -12.49
CA PRO A 435 -25.27 30.44 -11.43
C PRO A 435 -24.52 31.17 -10.29
N ASP A 436 -23.81 32.25 -10.61
CA ASP A 436 -23.06 33.04 -9.61
C ASP A 436 -24.01 33.79 -8.67
N ASP A 437 -25.16 34.26 -9.18
CA ASP A 437 -26.22 34.84 -8.36
C ASP A 437 -26.81 33.79 -7.40
N LEU A 438 -26.94 32.55 -7.85
CA LEU A 438 -27.42 31.45 -7.01
C LEU A 438 -26.45 31.15 -5.85
N ASP A 439 -25.15 31.14 -6.12
CA ASP A 439 -24.12 30.99 -5.08
C ASP A 439 -24.12 32.16 -4.09
N ARG A 440 -24.36 33.38 -4.57
CA ARG A 440 -24.55 34.55 -3.70
C ARG A 440 -25.77 34.38 -2.80
N TYR A 441 -26.92 33.93 -3.32
CA TYR A 441 -28.12 33.66 -2.53
C TYR A 441 -27.90 32.56 -1.49
N LEU A 442 -27.19 31.49 -1.84
CA LEU A 442 -26.80 30.45 -0.89
C LEU A 442 -25.91 31.01 0.24
N GLY A 443 -25.02 31.96 -0.06
CA GLY A 443 -24.22 32.67 0.94
C GLY A 443 -25.04 33.54 1.89
N VAL A 444 -26.12 34.16 1.42
CA VAL A 444 -27.09 34.88 2.27
C VAL A 444 -27.81 33.90 3.19
N ILE A 445 -28.26 32.77 2.65
CA ILE A 445 -28.93 31.72 3.42
C ILE A 445 -28.02 31.18 4.52
N ASP A 446 -26.71 31.05 4.27
CA ASP A 446 -25.76 30.67 5.33
C ASP A 446 -25.70 31.67 6.48
N GLN A 447 -25.83 32.99 6.22
CA GLN A 447 -25.88 33.99 7.28
C GLN A 447 -27.15 33.86 8.13
N VAL A 448 -28.28 33.54 7.50
CA VAL A 448 -29.53 33.25 8.20
C VAL A 448 -29.39 31.98 9.04
N LEU A 449 -28.84 30.90 8.47
CA LEU A 449 -28.62 29.64 9.20
C LEU A 449 -27.63 29.77 10.36
N ASP A 450 -26.62 30.62 10.23
CA ASP A 450 -25.68 30.93 11.32
C ASP A 450 -26.28 31.85 12.41
N GLY A 451 -27.51 32.36 12.21
CA GLY A 451 -28.17 33.26 13.16
C GLY A 451 -27.61 34.68 13.16
N LYS A 452 -26.85 35.06 12.13
CA LYS A 452 -26.25 36.40 12.00
C LYS A 452 -27.28 37.44 11.57
N GLN A 453 -28.30 37.04 10.82
CA GLN A 453 -29.37 37.91 10.33
C GLN A 453 -30.72 37.16 10.30
N PRO A 454 -31.86 37.85 10.49
CA PRO A 454 -33.18 37.28 10.28
C PRO A 454 -33.43 37.02 8.77
N PHE A 455 -34.38 36.15 8.46
CA PHE A 455 -34.76 35.92 7.07
C PHE A 455 -35.45 37.16 6.50
N ASP A 456 -34.94 37.68 5.39
CA ASP A 456 -35.54 38.79 4.66
C ASP A 456 -35.76 38.42 3.19
N ARG A 457 -37.04 38.26 2.82
CA ARG A 457 -37.46 37.93 1.45
C ARG A 457 -37.08 39.03 0.46
N SER A 458 -36.86 40.27 0.92
CA SER A 458 -36.47 41.38 0.05
C SER A 458 -35.11 41.17 -0.63
N GLN A 459 -34.22 40.41 0.01
CA GLN A 459 -32.88 40.09 -0.52
C GLN A 459 -32.93 39.12 -1.70
N PHE A 460 -34.08 38.46 -1.90
CA PHE A 460 -34.32 37.49 -2.98
C PHE A 460 -35.32 38.01 -4.03
N LYS A 461 -35.57 39.33 -4.09
CA LYS A 461 -36.50 39.92 -5.08
C LYS A 461 -36.12 39.62 -6.54
N ASP A 462 -34.82 39.51 -6.80
CA ASP A 462 -34.26 39.20 -8.13
C ASP A 462 -34.00 37.69 -8.33
N ALA A 463 -34.46 36.83 -7.40
CA ALA A 463 -34.38 35.39 -7.50
C ALA A 463 -35.44 34.84 -8.45
N ASN A 464 -35.43 35.33 -9.69
CA ASN A 464 -36.27 34.90 -10.79
C ASN A 464 -35.41 34.69 -12.02
N GLY A 465 -35.46 33.50 -12.60
CA GLY A 465 -34.64 33.22 -13.77
C GLY A 465 -34.72 31.78 -14.25
N PRO A 466 -34.08 31.49 -15.40
CA PRO A 466 -34.15 30.18 -16.02
C PRO A 466 -33.31 29.12 -15.30
N VAL A 467 -32.42 29.52 -14.38
CA VAL A 467 -31.51 28.62 -13.69
C VAL A 467 -32.06 28.31 -12.30
N THR A 468 -32.32 27.03 -12.04
CA THR A 468 -32.85 26.58 -10.74
C THR A 468 -31.77 25.89 -9.90
N ALA A 469 -31.89 25.97 -8.58
CA ALA A 469 -30.99 25.24 -7.69
C ALA A 469 -31.05 23.71 -7.92
N GLU A 470 -32.23 23.21 -8.31
CA GLU A 470 -32.43 21.80 -8.66
C GLU A 470 -31.66 21.39 -9.91
N THR A 471 -31.74 22.18 -10.99
CA THR A 471 -31.03 21.91 -12.25
C THR A 471 -29.51 21.90 -12.08
N LEU A 472 -28.98 22.80 -11.25
CA LEU A 472 -27.54 22.93 -11.04
C LEU A 472 -26.92 21.91 -10.07
N TYR A 473 -27.63 21.51 -9.01
CA TYR A 473 -27.03 20.79 -7.87
C TYR A 473 -27.63 19.43 -7.59
N LEU A 474 -28.85 19.15 -8.05
CA LEU A 474 -29.52 17.88 -7.83
C LEU A 474 -29.51 17.08 -9.13
N ASN A 475 -29.24 15.78 -9.04
CA ASN A 475 -29.37 14.86 -10.17
C ASN A 475 -30.53 13.91 -9.91
N GLN A 476 -31.51 13.86 -10.81
CA GLN A 476 -32.72 13.07 -10.63
C GLN A 476 -32.41 11.60 -10.40
N LYS A 477 -31.47 11.03 -11.17
CA LYS A 477 -31.14 9.61 -11.05
C LYS A 477 -30.49 9.26 -9.72
N VAL A 478 -29.62 10.12 -9.21
CA VAL A 478 -29.02 9.97 -7.88
C VAL A 478 -30.10 10.08 -6.80
N SER A 479 -31.00 11.06 -6.91
CA SER A 479 -32.13 11.23 -5.98
C SER A 479 -33.06 10.01 -5.96
N ASP A 480 -33.37 9.42 -7.11
CA ASP A 480 -34.18 8.20 -7.22
C ASP A 480 -33.54 7.02 -6.47
N LEU A 481 -32.22 6.85 -6.58
CA LEU A 481 -31.51 5.78 -5.89
C LEU A 481 -31.60 5.92 -4.37
N ILE A 482 -31.47 7.15 -3.85
CA ILE A 482 -31.61 7.43 -2.42
C ILE A 482 -33.07 7.27 -1.97
N SER A 483 -34.02 7.81 -2.72
CA SER A 483 -35.44 7.74 -2.37
C SER A 483 -35.93 6.28 -2.30
N ASN A 484 -35.51 5.44 -3.25
CA ASN A 484 -35.80 4.01 -3.21
C ASN A 484 -35.23 3.32 -1.96
N ALA A 485 -34.01 3.70 -1.55
CA ALA A 485 -33.39 3.16 -0.34
C ALA A 485 -34.11 3.64 0.94
N GLU A 486 -34.47 4.93 1.02
CA GLU A 486 -35.24 5.48 2.14
C GLU A 486 -36.64 4.87 2.25
N MET A 487 -37.30 4.61 1.11
CA MET A 487 -38.59 3.91 1.06
C MET A 487 -38.47 2.48 1.61
N GLU A 488 -37.47 1.69 1.20
CA GLU A 488 -37.27 0.36 1.76
C GLU A 488 -36.90 0.37 3.25
N GLN A 489 -36.15 1.38 3.72
CA GLN A 489 -35.76 1.49 5.12
C GLN A 489 -36.91 1.93 6.03
N SER A 490 -37.88 2.65 5.47
CA SER A 490 -39.06 3.16 6.18
C SER A 490 -40.30 2.27 6.04
N ASP A 491 -40.22 1.18 5.25
CA ASP A 491 -41.33 0.24 5.07
C ASP A 491 -41.72 -0.40 6.41
N TYR A 492 -42.89 0.00 6.91
CA TYR A 492 -43.47 -0.44 8.18
C TYR A 492 -43.89 -1.91 8.17
N ARG A 493 -43.97 -2.55 7.01
CA ARG A 493 -44.32 -3.98 6.87
C ARG A 493 -43.18 -4.89 7.32
N SER A 494 -41.96 -4.38 7.24
CA SER A 494 -40.77 -5.03 7.76
C SER A 494 -40.67 -4.66 9.24
N GLY A 495 -40.82 -5.63 10.15
CA GLY A 495 -40.80 -5.41 11.61
C GLY A 495 -39.48 -4.83 12.19
N GLY A 496 -38.52 -4.45 11.34
CA GLY A 496 -37.28 -3.77 11.67
C GLY A 496 -36.80 -2.86 10.53
N LYS A 497 -35.84 -1.97 10.80
CA LYS A 497 -35.23 -1.09 9.78
C LYS A 497 -33.98 -1.75 9.19
N PRO A 498 -34.04 -2.37 8.00
CA PRO A 498 -32.90 -3.08 7.43
C PRO A 498 -31.76 -2.12 7.03
N ASN A 499 -30.53 -2.63 7.05
CA ASN A 499 -29.37 -1.93 6.49
C ASN A 499 -29.36 -2.08 4.96
N VAL A 500 -30.04 -1.16 4.27
CA VAL A 500 -30.19 -1.12 2.81
C VAL A 500 -29.06 -0.38 2.13
N PHE A 501 -28.66 -0.81 0.93
CA PHE A 501 -27.69 -0.09 0.10
C PHE A 501 -28.20 1.34 -0.20
N PHE A 502 -27.30 2.33 -0.12
CA PHE A 502 -27.61 3.76 -0.25
C PHE A 502 -28.48 4.39 0.86
N GLY A 503 -28.89 3.64 1.89
CA GLY A 503 -29.61 4.22 3.03
C GLY A 503 -28.73 5.22 3.78
N GLN A 504 -29.24 6.39 4.17
CA GLN A 504 -28.46 7.46 4.81
C GLN A 504 -27.87 7.05 6.17
N TYR A 505 -28.59 6.21 6.91
CA TYR A 505 -28.20 5.74 8.24
C TYR A 505 -28.16 4.22 8.28
N LYS A 506 -27.16 3.66 8.96
CA LYS A 506 -27.10 2.23 9.28
C LYS A 506 -27.33 2.03 10.76
N GLN A 507 -27.97 0.92 11.10
CA GLN A 507 -28.19 0.52 12.47
C GLN A 507 -27.25 -0.65 12.78
N TYR A 508 -26.30 -0.41 13.69
CA TYR A 508 -25.36 -1.42 14.18
C TYR A 508 -25.39 -1.39 15.71
N PHE A 509 -25.59 -2.54 16.36
CA PHE A 509 -25.67 -2.67 17.83
C PHE A 509 -26.63 -1.68 18.51
N GLY A 510 -27.76 -1.37 17.87
CA GLY A 510 -28.75 -0.40 18.37
C GLY A 510 -28.38 1.08 18.17
N MET A 511 -27.19 1.39 17.65
CA MET A 511 -26.77 2.76 17.35
C MET A 511 -27.03 3.09 15.88
N LYS A 512 -27.54 4.30 15.61
CA LYS A 512 -27.64 4.87 14.26
C LYS A 512 -26.33 5.53 13.90
N VAL A 513 -25.70 5.08 12.82
CA VAL A 513 -24.44 5.61 12.31
C VAL A 513 -24.68 6.19 10.92
N ASP A 514 -24.16 7.39 10.69
CA ASP A 514 -24.16 8.03 9.38
C ASP A 514 -23.31 7.23 8.39
N VAL A 515 -23.86 6.97 7.20
CA VAL A 515 -23.19 6.11 6.20
C VAL A 515 -21.89 6.71 5.70
N PHE A 516 -21.83 8.03 5.53
CA PHE A 516 -20.61 8.67 5.06
C PHE A 516 -19.48 8.40 6.05
N VAL A 517 -19.69 8.71 7.34
CA VAL A 517 -18.69 8.46 8.39
C VAL A 517 -18.33 6.98 8.51
N PHE A 518 -19.33 6.10 8.49
CA PHE A 518 -19.10 4.66 8.62
C PHE A 518 -18.26 4.11 7.46
N ASN A 519 -18.62 4.44 6.22
CA ASN A 519 -17.92 3.97 5.04
C ASN A 519 -16.48 4.50 4.98
N THR A 520 -16.27 5.78 5.30
CA THR A 520 -14.92 6.37 5.39
C THR A 520 -14.06 5.58 6.39
N ILE A 521 -14.60 5.27 7.58
CA ILE A 521 -13.88 4.49 8.61
C ILE A 521 -13.55 3.08 8.10
N VAL A 522 -14.49 2.41 7.42
CA VAL A 522 -14.27 1.07 6.86
C VAL A 522 -13.18 1.10 5.77
N LEU A 523 -13.15 2.11 4.92
CA LEU A 523 -12.14 2.25 3.86
C LEU A 523 -10.74 2.54 4.42
N ILE A 524 -10.64 3.44 5.40
CA ILE A 524 -9.37 3.71 6.09
C ILE A 524 -8.90 2.47 6.86
N GLY A 525 -9.81 1.83 7.61
CA GLY A 525 -9.53 0.62 8.38
C GLY A 525 -9.06 -0.55 7.50
N SER A 526 -9.73 -0.80 6.37
CA SER A 526 -9.31 -1.84 5.41
C SER A 526 -7.96 -1.53 4.76
N SER A 527 -7.69 -0.27 4.42
CA SER A 527 -6.37 0.15 3.91
C SER A 527 -5.26 -0.05 4.95
N LEU A 528 -5.50 0.31 6.21
CA LEU A 528 -4.55 0.07 7.31
C LEU A 528 -4.34 -1.42 7.59
N ALA A 529 -5.41 -2.23 7.52
CA ALA A 529 -5.31 -3.68 7.65
C ALA A 529 -4.44 -4.30 6.55
N LEU A 530 -4.59 -3.84 5.30
CA LEU A 530 -3.72 -4.25 4.19
C LEU A 530 -2.26 -3.85 4.41
N LEU A 531 -1.98 -2.65 4.94
CA LEU A 531 -0.63 -2.23 5.30
C LEU A 531 -0.05 -3.03 6.48
N GLY A 532 -0.88 -3.43 7.44
CA GLY A 532 -0.51 -4.35 8.52
C GLY A 532 -0.17 -5.74 8.00
N LEU A 533 -0.98 -6.27 7.07
CA LEU A 533 -0.71 -7.52 6.36
C LEU A 533 0.61 -7.44 5.58
N LEU A 534 0.83 -6.34 4.84
CA LEU A 534 2.08 -6.08 4.14
C LEU A 534 3.28 -6.09 5.08
N HIS A 535 3.17 -5.44 6.24
CA HIS A 535 4.22 -5.44 7.26
C HIS A 535 4.55 -6.86 7.72
N TRP A 536 3.52 -7.66 7.99
CA TRP A 536 3.68 -9.05 8.40
C TRP A 536 4.33 -9.92 7.30
N ILE A 537 3.90 -9.78 6.05
CA ILE A 537 4.48 -10.49 4.90
C ILE A 537 5.96 -10.15 4.75
N LEU A 538 6.30 -8.86 4.70
CA LEU A 538 7.68 -8.40 4.52
C LEU A 538 8.56 -8.82 5.69
N ARG A 539 8.05 -8.76 6.93
CA ARG A 539 8.78 -9.22 8.11
C ARG A 539 9.12 -10.70 7.99
N ARG A 540 8.16 -11.55 7.60
CA ARG A 540 8.40 -12.98 7.38
C ARG A 540 9.37 -13.27 6.24
N GLN A 541 9.29 -12.52 5.13
CA GLN A 541 10.21 -12.68 4.00
C GLN A 541 11.64 -12.23 4.31
N LEU A 542 11.80 -11.24 5.20
CA LEU A 542 13.11 -10.72 5.58
C LEU A 542 13.73 -11.49 6.76
N GLU A 543 12.96 -12.21 7.56
CA GLU A 543 13.50 -13.07 8.62
C GLU A 543 14.43 -14.15 8.03
N VAL A 544 15.67 -14.20 8.52
CA VAL A 544 16.63 -15.25 8.14
C VAL A 544 16.02 -16.58 8.58
N ARG A 545 15.70 -17.47 7.62
CA ARG A 545 15.55 -18.89 7.93
C ARG A 545 16.87 -19.34 8.56
N ARG A 546 16.88 -19.44 9.88
CA ARG A 546 17.90 -20.19 10.62
C ARG A 546 17.59 -21.65 10.37
N THR A 547 17.95 -22.15 9.20
CA THR A 547 18.07 -23.58 8.93
C THR A 547 19.49 -23.99 9.26
#